data_AF-A0ABD5QPC7-F1
#
_entry.id   AF-A0ABD5QPC7-F1
#
_cell.length_a   1.000
_cell.length_b   1.000
_cell.length_c   1.000
_cell.angle_alpha   90.00
_cell.angle_beta   90.00
_cell.angle_gamma   90.00
#
_symmetry.space_group_name_H-M   'P 1'
#
loop_
_entity.id
_entity.type
_entity.pdbx_description
1 polymer ?
#
loop_
_entity_poly.entity_id
_entity_poly.type
_entity_poly.pdbx_seq_one_letter_code
_entity_poly.pdbx_strand_id
1 'polypeptide(L)'
;MSDESTWTRVQEEMQKDGLDLLEQVLALITGGVLGGNALRLADANLPILYELGAYAGLFAIGFFVLGTTHFVVSYNRVLSADTEDED
;
A
#
# COMPACT_ATOMS: atom_id res chain seq x y z
N MET A 1 -1.97 25.50 -22.30
CA MET A 1 -2.08 24.28 -21.49
C MET A 1 -2.16 24.76 -20.05
N SER A 2 -3.12 24.29 -19.24
CA SER A 2 -3.15 24.70 -17.83
C SER A 2 -1.87 24.22 -17.17
N ASP A 3 -1.20 25.10 -16.43
CA ASP A 3 -0.03 24.78 -15.58
C ASP A 3 -0.48 23.83 -14.47
N GLU A 4 -0.68 22.57 -14.83
CA GLU A 4 -1.03 21.54 -13.89
C GLU A 4 0.20 21.21 -13.07
N SER A 5 0.11 21.44 -11.77
CA SER A 5 1.26 21.25 -10.88
C SER A 5 1.73 19.79 -10.94
N THR A 6 3.04 19.56 -10.88
CA THR A 6 3.64 18.22 -10.78
C THR A 6 2.98 17.39 -9.68
N TRP A 7 2.56 18.03 -8.59
CA TRP A 7 1.82 17.40 -7.51
C TRP A 7 0.47 16.81 -7.95
N THR A 8 -0.30 17.55 -8.76
CA THR A 8 -1.59 17.09 -9.28
C THR A 8 -1.42 15.88 -10.19
N ARG A 9 -0.42 15.91 -11.09
CA ARG A 9 -0.10 14.78 -11.99
C ARG A 9 0.35 13.54 -11.23
N VAL A 10 1.20 13.70 -10.21
CA VAL A 10 1.59 12.58 -9.32
C VAL A 10 0.38 12.00 -8.60
N GLN A 11 -0.55 12.85 -8.17
CA GLN A 11 -1.76 12.41 -7.49
C GLN A 11 -2.71 11.63 -8.43
N GLU A 12 -2.85 12.05 -9.69
CA GLU A 12 -3.62 11.31 -10.70
C GLU A 12 -2.98 9.95 -11.03
N GLU A 13 -1.66 9.90 -11.15
CA GLU A 13 -0.94 8.67 -11.43
C GLU A 13 -1.01 7.70 -10.23
N MET A 14 -0.98 8.22 -9.00
CA MET A 14 -1.27 7.43 -7.80
C MET A 14 -2.73 6.96 -7.74
N GLN A 15 -3.69 7.72 -8.26
CA GLN A 15 -5.09 7.31 -8.30
C GLN A 15 -5.34 6.18 -9.30
N LYS A 16 -4.67 6.20 -10.46
CA LYS A 16 -4.74 5.10 -11.44
C LYS A 16 -4.33 3.76 -10.83
N ASP A 17 -3.20 3.78 -10.11
CA ASP A 17 -2.66 2.57 -9.49
C ASP A 17 -3.27 2.31 -8.09
N GLY A 18 -4.05 3.25 -7.56
CA GLY A 18 -4.65 3.18 -6.22
C GLY A 18 -5.69 2.07 -6.06
N LEU A 19 -6.32 1.61 -7.14
CA LEU A 19 -7.25 0.49 -7.12
C LEU A 19 -6.52 -0.86 -6.94
N ASP A 20 -5.41 -1.04 -7.66
CA ASP A 20 -4.51 -2.19 -7.50
C ASP A 20 -3.90 -2.21 -6.08
N LEU A 21 -3.62 -1.03 -5.53
CA LEU A 21 -3.11 -0.89 -4.17
C LEU A 21 -4.15 -1.29 -3.11
N LEU A 22 -5.41 -0.88 -3.31
CA LEU A 22 -6.52 -1.32 -2.48
C LEU A 22 -6.67 -2.85 -2.54
N GLU A 23 -6.55 -3.45 -3.72
CA GLU A 23 -6.61 -4.90 -3.90
C GLU A 23 -5.46 -5.62 -3.18
N GLN A 24 -4.22 -5.15 -3.32
CA GLN A 24 -3.06 -5.72 -2.62
C GLN A 24 -3.18 -5.60 -1.11
N VAL A 25 -3.66 -4.47 -0.61
CA VAL A 25 -3.92 -4.27 0.83
C VAL A 25 -5.03 -5.20 1.31
N LEU A 26 -6.13 -5.32 0.56
CA LEU A 26 -7.23 -6.25 0.89
C LEU A 26 -6.76 -7.71 0.87
N ALA A 27 -5.91 -8.10 -0.08
CA ALA A 27 -5.32 -9.44 -0.16
C ALA A 27 -4.41 -9.70 1.05
N LEU A 28 -3.60 -8.73 1.45
CA LEU A 28 -2.72 -8.82 2.63
C LEU A 28 -3.53 -8.95 3.92
N ILE A 29 -4.58 -8.14 4.10
CA ILE A 29 -5.50 -8.24 5.25
C ILE A 29 -6.17 -9.61 5.27
N THR A 30 -6.73 -10.04 4.14
CA THR A 30 -7.47 -11.31 4.06
C THR A 30 -6.54 -12.49 4.32
N GLY A 31 -5.33 -12.49 3.75
CA GLY A 31 -4.29 -13.47 4.02
C GLY A 31 -3.84 -13.47 5.48
N GLY A 32 -3.67 -12.30 6.09
CA GLY A 32 -3.33 -12.15 7.51
C GLY A 32 -4.44 -12.66 8.44
N VAL A 33 -5.71 -12.38 8.15
CA VAL A 33 -6.87 -12.85 8.93
C VAL A 33 -7.05 -14.37 8.81
N LEU A 34 -6.85 -14.93 7.61
CA LEU A 34 -6.91 -16.38 7.38
C LEU A 34 -5.73 -17.09 8.06
N GLY A 35 -4.51 -16.56 7.91
CA GLY A 35 -3.31 -17.06 8.57
C GLY A 35 -3.40 -16.99 10.09
N GLY A 36 -3.98 -15.91 10.63
CA GLY A 36 -4.19 -15.77 12.05
C GLY A 36 -5.27 -16.67 12.63
N ASN A 37 -6.35 -16.91 11.89
CA ASN A 37 -7.30 -17.96 12.28
C ASN A 37 -6.68 -19.36 12.26
N ALA A 38 -5.77 -19.63 11.32
CA ALA A 38 -5.06 -20.90 11.27
C ALA A 38 -4.09 -21.07 12.47
N LEU A 39 -3.38 -20.02 12.86
CA LEU A 39 -2.55 -19.98 14.07
C LEU A 39 -3.37 -20.15 15.35
N ARG A 40 -4.53 -19.50 15.44
CA ARG A 40 -5.47 -19.66 16.56
C ARG A 40 -6.00 -21.10 16.70
N LEU A 41 -6.24 -21.78 15.57
CA LEU A 41 -6.60 -23.21 15.56
C LEU A 41 -5.42 -24.10 15.98
N ALA A 42 -4.18 -23.66 15.70
CA ALA A 42 -2.98 -24.39 16.03
C ALA A 42 -2.53 -24.22 17.48
N ASP A 43 -2.81 -23.08 18.13
CA ASP A 43 -2.31 -22.76 19.46
C ASP A 43 -3.35 -22.01 20.34
N ALA A 44 -4.26 -22.76 20.96
CA ALA A 44 -5.45 -22.25 21.64
C ALA A 44 -5.21 -21.49 22.98
N ASN A 45 -3.96 -21.31 23.40
CA ASN A 45 -3.59 -20.77 24.72
C ASN A 45 -3.01 -19.34 24.69
N LEU A 46 -2.88 -18.71 23.52
CA LEU A 46 -2.34 -17.35 23.42
C LEU A 46 -3.44 -16.28 23.61
N PRO A 47 -3.19 -15.20 24.37
CA PRO A 47 -4.18 -14.15 24.59
C PRO A 47 -4.48 -13.38 23.30
N ILE A 48 -5.75 -13.30 22.93
CA ILE A 48 -6.26 -12.73 21.67
C ILE A 48 -5.79 -11.29 21.38
N LEU A 49 -5.45 -10.52 22.43
CA LEU A 49 -4.97 -9.14 22.34
C LEU A 49 -3.57 -9.03 21.72
N TYR A 50 -2.68 -9.98 21.99
CA TYR A 50 -1.33 -9.96 21.43
C TYR A 50 -1.32 -10.29 19.93
N GLU A 51 -2.15 -11.25 19.52
CA GLU A 51 -2.36 -11.55 18.10
C GLU A 51 -2.97 -10.36 17.36
N LEU A 52 -4.04 -9.77 17.88
CA LEU A 52 -4.70 -8.63 17.24
C LEU A 52 -3.74 -7.44 17.10
N GLY A 53 -2.93 -7.18 18.14
CA GLY A 53 -1.90 -6.14 18.11
C GLY A 53 -0.79 -6.42 17.08
N ALA A 54 -0.35 -7.67 16.95
CA ALA A 54 0.63 -8.06 15.94
C ALA A 54 0.08 -7.91 14.51
N TYR A 55 -1.17 -8.33 14.25
CA TYR A 55 -1.80 -8.16 12.94
C TYR A 55 -2.04 -6.68 12.61
N ALA A 56 -2.50 -5.87 13.58
CA ALA A 56 -2.66 -4.43 13.38
C ALA A 56 -1.32 -3.73 13.11
N GLY A 57 -0.25 -4.14 13.80
CA GLY A 57 1.11 -3.63 13.58
C GLY A 57 1.65 -3.99 12.20
N LEU A 58 1.53 -5.26 11.79
CA LEU A 58 1.92 -5.70 10.44
C LEU A 58 1.10 -5.01 9.35
N PHE A 59 -0.19 -4.78 9.58
CA PHE A 59 -1.04 -4.02 8.69
C PHE A 59 -0.56 -2.57 8.53
N ALA A 60 -0.28 -1.88 9.64
CA ALA A 60 0.20 -0.50 9.60
C ALA A 60 1.55 -0.38 8.88
N ILE A 61 2.48 -1.30 9.14
CA ILE A 61 3.77 -1.35 8.45
C ILE A 61 3.57 -1.60 6.95
N GLY A 62 2.76 -2.60 6.58
CA GLY A 62 2.48 -2.93 5.19
C GLY A 62 1.85 -1.75 4.44
N PHE A 63 0.85 -1.11 5.04
CA PHE A 63 0.20 0.07 4.47
C PHE A 63 1.19 1.22 4.25
N PHE A 64 2.07 1.48 5.23
CA PHE A 64 3.07 2.55 5.13
C PHE A 64 4.13 2.27 4.05
N VAL A 65 4.66 1.04 4.01
CA VAL A 65 5.66 0.64 3.00
C VAL A 65 5.07 0.67 1.59
N LEU A 66 3.84 0.17 1.42
CA LEU A 66 3.15 0.21 0.12
C LEU A 66 2.88 1.65 -0.31
N GLY A 67 2.31 2.48 0.56
CA GLY A 67 2.02 3.88 0.25
C GLY A 67 3.27 4.69 -0.11
N THR A 68 4.36 4.51 0.64
CA THR A 68 5.63 5.22 0.37
C THR A 68 6.32 4.73 -0.91
N THR A 69 6.34 3.41 -1.15
CA THR A 69 6.89 2.86 -2.41
C THR A 69 6.13 3.39 -3.61
N HIS A 70 4.81 3.41 -3.53
CA HIS A 70 3.97 3.88 -4.62
C HIS A 70 4.16 5.36 -4.90
N PHE A 71 4.25 6.17 -3.85
CA PHE A 71 4.58 7.59 -3.98
C PHE A 71 5.89 7.81 -4.74
N VAL A 72 6.94 7.08 -4.38
CA VAL A 72 8.26 7.17 -5.04
C VAL A 72 8.19 6.76 -6.51
N VAL A 73 7.50 5.65 -6.82
CA VAL A 73 7.37 5.17 -8.21
C VAL A 73 6.56 6.14 -9.06
N SER A 74 5.42 6.61 -8.57
CA SER A 74 4.57 7.58 -9.28
C SER A 74 5.30 8.91 -9.49
N TYR A 75 6.05 9.38 -8.48
CA TYR A 75 6.87 10.58 -8.59
C TYR A 75 7.97 10.45 -9.67
N ASN A 76 8.69 9.32 -9.69
CA ASN A 76 9.72 9.07 -10.69
C ASN A 76 9.15 8.97 -12.11
N ARG A 77 7.96 8.36 -12.30
CA ARG A 77 7.30 8.28 -13.62
C ARG A 77 6.93 9.66 -14.17
N VAL A 78 6.42 10.55 -13.32
CA VAL A 78 6.08 11.91 -13.74
C VAL A 78 7.33 12.67 -14.14
N LEU A 79 8.40 12.58 -13.35
CA LEU A 79 9.68 13.23 -13.69
C LEU A 79 10.33 12.70 -14.96
N SER A 80 10.26 11.39 -15.22
CA SER A 80 10.80 10.80 -16.46
C SER A 80 10.00 11.22 -17.69
N ALA A 81 8.68 11.37 -17.57
CA ALA A 81 7.84 11.84 -18.68
C ALA A 81 8.18 13.30 -19.04
N ASP A 82 8.43 14.14 -18.03
CA ASP A 82 8.82 15.54 -18.25
C ASP A 82 10.19 15.69 -18.93
N THR A 83 11.08 14.70 -18.80
CA THR A 83 12.40 14.72 -19.47
C THR A 83 12.34 14.24 -20.92
N GLU A 84 11.40 13.36 -21.27
CA GLU A 84 11.22 12.88 -22.65
C GLU A 84 10.50 13.91 -23.55
N ASP A 85 9.68 14.80 -22.97
CA ASP A 85 8.97 15.86 -23.72
C ASP A 85 9.86 17.10 -24.01
N GLU A 86 11.04 17.21 -23.39
CA GLU A 86 11.99 18.32 -23.56
C GLU A 86 13.08 18.06 -24.63
N ASP A 87 13.24 16.83 -25.11
CA ASP A 87 14.20 16.39 -26.15
C ASP A 87 13.58 16.30 -27.56
#